data_AF-A0A7J3VI33-F1
#
_entry.id   AF-A0A7J3VI33-F1
#
_cell.length_a   1.000
_cell.length_b   1.000
_cell.length_c   1.000
_cell.angle_alpha   90.00
_cell.angle_beta   90.00
_cell.angle_gamma   90.00
#
_symmetry.space_group_name_H-M   'P 1'
#
loop_
_entity.id
_entity.type
_entity.pdbx_description
1 polymer ?
#
loop_
_entity_poly.entity_id
_entity_poly.type
_entity_poly.pdbx_seq_one_letter_code
_entity_poly.pdbx_strand_id
1 'polypeptide(L)'
;MGAEVVGVSSDSVESHKRFLDEYLLPFQLLSDDCGKVRKGYGSTKGFGLLPGRYTFIIDKEGVVRHIFTSETDMKKHIDEALKVLRKIMA
;
A
#
# COMPACT_ATOMS: atom_id res chain seq x y z
N MET A 1 6.58 -13.61 8.74
CA MET A 1 6.49 -12.25 9.32
C MET A 1 5.03 -11.81 9.58
N GLY A 2 4.03 -12.69 9.62
CA GLY A 2 2.73 -12.46 10.28
C GLY A 2 1.93 -11.18 9.98
N ALA A 3 2.32 -10.38 8.98
CA ALA A 3 1.71 -9.12 8.63
C ALA A 3 0.74 -9.34 7.47
N GLU A 4 -0.41 -8.69 7.55
CA GLU A 4 -1.38 -8.65 6.47
C GLU A 4 -0.93 -7.62 5.42
N VAL A 5 -1.12 -7.95 4.15
CA VAL A 5 -0.84 -7.04 3.03
C VAL A 5 -2.19 -6.61 2.46
N VAL A 6 -2.34 -5.30 2.26
CA VAL A 6 -3.53 -4.70 1.65
C VAL A 6 -3.06 -3.71 0.58
N GLY A 7 -3.51 -3.92 -0.66
CA GLY A 7 -3.31 -2.96 -1.75
C GLY A 7 -4.47 -1.97 -1.82
N VAL A 8 -4.20 -0.73 -2.20
CA VAL A 8 -5.22 0.33 -2.32
C VAL A 8 -4.99 1.09 -3.63
N SER A 9 -6.03 1.28 -4.44
CA SER A 9 -6.00 2.13 -5.63
C SER A 9 -7.36 2.77 -5.88
N SER A 10 -7.43 3.73 -6.81
CA SER A 10 -8.69 4.36 -7.22
C SER A 10 -9.53 3.49 -8.16
N ASP A 11 -9.08 2.28 -8.50
CA ASP A 11 -9.82 1.38 -9.38
C ASP A 11 -11.06 0.83 -8.67
N SER A 12 -12.10 0.48 -9.44
CA SER A 12 -13.34 -0.04 -8.87
C SER A 12 -13.18 -1.45 -8.27
N VAL A 13 -14.09 -1.83 -7.39
CA VAL A 13 -14.15 -3.17 -6.80
C VAL A 13 -14.23 -4.26 -7.86
N GLU A 14 -14.96 -4.03 -8.96
CA GLU A 14 -15.07 -4.97 -10.07
C GLU A 14 -13.75 -5.15 -10.82
N SER A 15 -12.97 -4.07 -10.97
CA SER A 15 -11.64 -4.11 -11.57
C SER A 15 -10.68 -4.92 -10.68
N HIS A 16 -10.70 -4.65 -9.38
CA HIS A 16 -9.92 -5.40 -8.39
C HIS A 16 -10.27 -6.88 -8.39
N LYS A 17 -11.56 -7.22 -8.42
CA LYS A 17 -12.00 -8.62 -8.47
C LYS A 17 -11.43 -9.35 -9.68
N ARG A 18 -11.54 -8.77 -10.88
CA ARG A 18 -10.96 -9.36 -12.09
C ARG A 18 -9.44 -9.54 -11.97
N PHE A 19 -8.76 -8.54 -11.43
CA PHE A 19 -7.30 -8.58 -11.25
C PHE A 19 -6.87 -9.65 -10.23
N LEU A 20 -7.60 -9.80 -9.12
CA LEU A 20 -7.36 -10.87 -8.15
C LEU A 20 -7.57 -12.26 -8.77
N ASP A 21 -8.65 -12.41 -9.56
CA ASP A 21 -8.99 -13.68 -10.22
C ASP A 21 -7.96 -14.05 -11.31
N GLU A 22 -7.45 -13.06 -12.06
CA GLU A 22 -6.46 -13.25 -13.13
C GLU A 22 -5.07 -13.59 -12.59
N TYR A 23 -4.62 -12.88 -11.55
CA TYR A 23 -3.24 -13.00 -11.03
C TYR A 23 -3.12 -13.83 -9.76
N LEU A 24 -4.23 -14.37 -9.24
CA LEU A 24 -4.28 -15.23 -8.04
C LEU A 24 -3.54 -14.64 -6.83
N LEU A 25 -3.73 -13.34 -6.61
CA LEU A 25 -2.98 -12.61 -5.59
C LEU A 25 -3.45 -12.99 -4.17
N PRO A 26 -2.54 -13.26 -3.22
CA PRO A 26 -2.88 -13.76 -1.90
C PRO A 26 -3.21 -12.65 -0.90
N PHE A 27 -3.59 -11.46 -1.36
CA PHE A 27 -3.82 -10.29 -0.52
C PHE A 27 -5.05 -9.50 -0.95
N GLN A 28 -5.60 -8.71 -0.03
CA GLN A 28 -6.79 -7.90 -0.29
C GLN A 28 -6.44 -6.66 -1.10
N LEU A 29 -7.40 -6.22 -1.91
CA LEU A 29 -7.37 -4.93 -2.59
C LEU A 29 -8.59 -4.10 -2.18
N LEU A 30 -8.37 -2.84 -1.80
CA LEU A 30 -9.40 -1.89 -1.42
C LEU A 30 -9.52 -0.79 -2.48
N SER A 31 -10.75 -0.53 -2.91
CA SER A 31 -11.06 0.59 -3.79
C SER A 31 -11.14 1.90 -2.99
N ASP A 32 -10.39 2.91 -3.43
CA ASP A 32 -10.43 4.31 -2.96
C ASP A 32 -10.92 5.22 -4.10
N ASP A 33 -12.04 4.85 -4.71
CA ASP A 33 -12.67 5.55 -5.84
C ASP A 33 -12.91 7.05 -5.59
N CYS A 34 -13.28 7.41 -4.36
CA CYS A 34 -13.53 8.77 -3.91
C CYS A 34 -12.29 9.46 -3.31
N GLY A 35 -11.15 8.77 -3.25
CA GLY A 35 -9.88 9.35 -2.81
C GLY A 35 -9.83 9.73 -1.32
N LYS A 36 -10.71 9.16 -0.49
CA LYS A 36 -10.79 9.46 0.95
C LYS A 36 -9.58 8.89 1.68
N VAL A 37 -9.17 7.67 1.35
CA VAL A 37 -8.03 7.00 1.99
C VAL A 37 -6.74 7.75 1.66
N ARG A 38 -6.47 7.99 0.37
CA ARG A 38 -5.25 8.71 -0.05
C ARG A 38 -5.16 10.12 0.55
N LYS A 39 -6.30 10.80 0.72
CA LYS A 39 -6.35 12.11 1.38
C LYS A 39 -6.06 12.00 2.88
N GLY A 40 -6.67 11.02 3.55
CA GLY A 40 -6.45 10.78 4.98
C GLY A 40 -5.00 10.43 5.33
N TYR A 41 -4.32 9.68 4.45
CA TYR A 41 -2.92 9.30 4.62
C TYR A 41 -1.92 10.30 4.03
N GLY A 42 -2.39 11.42 3.47
CA GLY A 42 -1.53 12.45 2.86
C GLY A 42 -0.81 12.01 1.57
N SER A 43 -1.17 10.86 0.99
CA SER A 43 -0.52 10.25 -0.18
C SER A 43 -1.04 10.82 -1.51
N THR A 44 -1.01 12.15 -1.65
CA THR A 44 -1.79 12.86 -2.68
C THR A 44 -1.01 13.31 -3.92
N LYS A 45 0.34 13.28 -3.92
CA LYS A 45 1.12 13.82 -5.04
C LYS A 45 2.42 13.04 -5.30
N GLY A 46 2.49 12.36 -6.45
CA GLY A 46 3.75 12.08 -7.12
C GLY A 46 4.21 13.29 -7.96
N PHE A 47 5.37 13.20 -8.61
CA PHE A 47 5.84 14.22 -9.57
C PHE A 47 4.81 14.41 -10.71
N GLY A 48 3.97 15.45 -10.64
CA GLY A 48 3.01 15.81 -11.71
C GLY A 48 1.59 15.25 -11.55
N LEU A 49 0.99 14.77 -12.65
CA LEU A 49 -0.42 14.30 -12.76
C LEU A 49 -0.66 12.87 -12.23
N LEU A 50 0.39 12.10 -11.92
CA LEU A 50 0.25 10.70 -11.53
C LEU A 50 0.10 10.55 -10.00
N PRO A 51 -0.77 9.62 -9.53
CA PRO A 51 -0.81 9.24 -8.12
C PRO A 51 0.55 8.71 -7.66
N GLY A 52 1.07 9.23 -6.54
CA GLY A 52 2.30 8.72 -5.96
C GLY A 52 2.13 7.29 -5.44
N ARG A 53 3.22 6.52 -5.40
CA ARG A 53 3.24 5.14 -4.87
C ARG A 53 3.80 5.14 -3.47
N TYR A 54 3.00 4.68 -2.52
CA TYR A 54 3.33 4.70 -1.10
C TYR A 54 3.23 3.30 -0.50
N THR A 55 4.11 3.00 0.46
CA THR A 55 4.01 1.86 1.35
C THR A 55 3.98 2.37 2.79
N PHE A 56 2.91 2.04 3.49
CA PHE A 56 2.73 2.34 4.91
C PHE A 56 2.95 1.05 5.70
N ILE A 57 3.73 1.13 6.77
CA ILE A 57 3.89 0.02 7.72
C ILE A 57 3.20 0.46 8.99
N ILE A 58 2.14 -0.28 9.35
CA ILE A 58 1.25 0.02 10.47
C ILE A 58 1.40 -1.12 11.49
N ASP A 59 1.58 -0.78 12.77
CA ASP A 59 1.65 -1.79 13.82
C ASP A 59 0.26 -2.22 14.32
N LYS A 60 0.23 -3.16 15.28
CA LYS A 60 -1.02 -3.72 15.82
C LYS A 60 -1.85 -2.72 16.62
N GLU A 61 -1.25 -1.60 17.04
CA GLU A 61 -1.94 -0.51 17.74
C GLU A 61 -2.53 0.52 16.75
N GLY A 62 -2.34 0.29 15.44
CA GLY A 62 -2.82 1.18 14.39
C GLY A 62 -1.89 2.37 14.11
N VAL A 63 -0.66 2.35 14.62
CA VAL A 63 0.29 3.44 14.46
C VAL A 63 1.13 3.24 13.20
N VAL A 64 1.23 4.28 12.37
CA VAL A 64 2.14 4.28 11.21
C VAL A 64 3.58 4.37 11.70
N ARG A 65 4.33 3.27 11.56
CA ARG A 65 5.74 3.15 12.00
C ARG A 65 6.72 3.55 10.93
N HIS A 66 6.32 3.48 9.67
CA HIS A 66 7.14 3.92 8.54
C HIS A 66 6.31 4.22 7.31
N ILE A 67 6.79 5.16 6.50
CA ILE A 67 6.23 5.53 5.20
C ILE A 67 7.38 5.54 4.21
N PHE A 68 7.23 4.80 3.11
CA PHE A 68 8.16 4.83 1.99
C PHE A 68 7.44 5.22 0.71
N THR A 69 8.06 6.05 -0.12
CA THR A 69 7.53 6.50 -1.40
C THR A 69 8.59 6.41 -2.49
N SER A 70 8.22 5.82 -3.62
CA SER A 70 9.01 5.81 -4.85
C SER A 70 8.14 5.42 -6.03
N GLU A 71 8.16 6.21 -7.09
CA GLU A 71 7.38 5.94 -8.30
C GLU A 71 7.94 4.77 -9.10
N THR A 72 9.22 4.47 -8.94
CA THR A 72 9.98 3.56 -9.82
C THR A 72 10.68 2.42 -9.09
N ASP A 73 11.02 2.56 -7.80
CA ASP A 73 11.81 1.59 -7.06
C ASP A 73 10.95 0.56 -6.30
N MET A 74 10.32 -0.34 -7.05
CA MET A 74 9.43 -1.39 -6.51
C MET A 74 10.11 -2.29 -5.48
N LYS A 75 11.41 -2.56 -5.67
CA LYS A 75 12.17 -3.42 -4.76
C LYS A 75 12.35 -2.74 -3.41
N LYS A 76 12.63 -1.44 -3.40
CA LYS A 76 12.84 -0.70 -2.16
C LYS A 76 11.60 -0.56 -1.30
N HIS A 77 10.40 -0.58 -1.89
CA HIS A 77 9.14 -0.73 -1.13
C HIS A 77 9.15 -1.99 -0.25
N ILE A 78 9.57 -3.12 -0.84
CA ILE A 78 9.65 -4.40 -0.13
C ILE A 78 10.77 -4.36 0.92
N ASP A 79 11.96 -3.89 0.54
CA ASP A 79 13.12 -3.87 1.43
C ASP A 79 12.88 -3.02 2.69
N GLU A 80 12.30 -1.82 2.55
CA GLU A 80 11.95 -0.98 3.71
C GLU A 80 10.84 -1.61 4.55
N ALA A 81 9.81 -2.20 3.93
CA ALA A 81 8.76 -2.90 4.68
C ALA A 81 9.33 -4.05 5.53
N LEU A 82 10.16 -4.92 4.93
CA LEU A 82 10.76 -6.06 5.63
C LEU A 82 11.73 -5.64 6.74
N LYS A 83 12.43 -4.52 6.54
CA LYS A 83 13.34 -3.94 7.54
C LYS A 83 12.58 -3.40 8.74
N VAL A 84 11.45 -2.72 8.53
CA VAL A 84 10.63 -2.18 9.62
C VAL A 84 9.89 -3.29 10.35
N LEU A 85 9.28 -4.23 9.63
CA LEU A 85 8.58 -5.38 10.23
C LEU A 85 9.50 -6.18 11.16
N ARG A 86 10.75 -6.44 10.75
CA ARG A 86 11.74 -7.11 11.61
C ARG A 86 12.07 -6.36 12.90
N LYS A 87 11.96 -5.03 12.91
CA LYS A 87 12.24 -4.22 14.10
C LYS A 87 11.06 -4.16 15.06
N ILE A 88 9.82 -4.16 14.54
CA ILE A 88 8.62 -4.00 15.38
C ILE A 88 8.00 -5.33 15.81
N MET A 89 8.44 -6.44 15.22
CA MET A 89 8.02 -7.80 15.58
C MET A 89 9.06 -8.56 16.39
N ALA A 90 10.25 -8.00 16.57
CA ALA A 90 11.25 -8.49 17.53
C ALA A 90 10.80 -8.13 18.95
#